data_AF-A0A2I2MDX2-F1
#
_entry.id   AF-A0A2I2MDX2-F1
#
_cell.length_a   1.000
_cell.length_b   1.000
_cell.length_c   1.000
_cell.angle_alpha   90.00
_cell.angle_beta   90.00
_cell.angle_gamma   90.00
#
_symmetry.space_group_name_H-M   'P 1'
#
loop_
_entity.id
_entity.type
_entity.pdbx_description
1 polymer ?
#
loop_
_entity_poly.entity_id
_entity_poly.type
_entity_poly.pdbx_seq_one_letter_code
_entity_poly.pdbx_strand_id
1 'polypeptide(L)'
;MSPRLRNMLLSSALMLAGLVLVGRLDSEGAIPSHLPLASFPDRVGEWTGVRLPLDQKTRALLNADGYASVLYTDRPGDPGLLFFSVYYAQQTAEKNIHSPANCLPSSGWAILSHKVVSLPLNGRGLPPVDVNYNVIQKGLEKQLVLYWYQERGHIFANEYRGRVYLIEDALLLHRTDGALVRVSMPVTHSVEETFKKEARFLENLSPLLGRYIPGSSRPVEVAARSGQVNLAGGDHP
;
A
#
# COMPACT_ATOMS: atom_id res chain seq x y z
N MET A 1 49.52 -5.80 19.41
CA MET A 1 48.84 -6.45 18.26
C MET A 1 49.26 -5.74 16.99
N SER A 2 49.73 -6.45 15.96
CA SER A 2 50.18 -5.80 14.72
C SER A 2 48.98 -5.22 13.96
N PRO A 3 49.14 -4.10 13.24
CA PRO A 3 48.05 -3.50 12.46
C PRO A 3 47.47 -4.47 11.42
N ARG A 4 48.30 -5.41 10.90
CA ARG A 4 47.86 -6.47 9.99
C ARG A 4 46.93 -7.47 10.68
N LEU A 5 47.26 -7.92 11.89
CA LEU A 5 46.41 -8.84 12.66
C LEU A 5 45.09 -8.18 13.06
N ARG A 6 45.12 -6.90 13.47
CA ARG A 6 43.90 -6.12 13.76
C ARG A 6 42.98 -6.01 12.54
N ASN A 7 43.54 -5.70 11.37
CA ASN A 7 42.77 -5.57 10.15
C ASN A 7 42.19 -6.91 9.68
N MET A 8 42.95 -8.01 9.77
CA MET A 8 42.43 -9.36 9.50
C MET A 8 41.26 -9.72 10.42
N LEU A 9 41.38 -9.45 11.73
CA LEU A 9 40.30 -9.74 12.69
C LEU A 9 39.05 -8.90 12.40
N LEU A 10 39.21 -7.63 12.04
CA LEU A 10 38.10 -6.76 11.64
C LEU A 10 37.40 -7.26 10.36
N SER A 11 38.17 -7.62 9.33
CA SER A 11 37.60 -8.14 8.09
C SER A 11 36.89 -9.47 8.29
N SER A 12 37.47 -10.40 9.06
CA SER A 12 36.84 -11.68 9.38
C SER A 12 35.59 -11.51 10.22
N ALA A 13 35.58 -10.59 11.18
CA ALA A 13 34.40 -10.26 11.97
C ALA A 13 33.29 -9.65 11.09
N LEU A 14 33.63 -8.76 10.15
CA LEU A 14 32.67 -8.20 9.19
C LEU A 14 32.11 -9.26 8.25
N MET A 15 32.93 -10.18 7.73
CA MET A 15 32.45 -11.28 6.89
C MET A 15 31.57 -12.25 7.67
N LEU A 16 31.93 -12.60 8.91
CA LEU A 16 31.11 -13.47 9.75
C LEU A 16 29.79 -12.80 10.13
N ALA A 17 29.82 -11.50 10.47
CA ALA A 17 28.62 -10.72 10.72
C ALA A 17 27.72 -10.67 9.48
N GLY A 18 28.29 -10.46 8.29
CA GLY A 18 27.56 -10.51 7.02
C GLY A 18 26.94 -11.88 6.74
N LEU A 19 27.68 -12.96 6.99
CA LEU A 19 27.19 -14.33 6.78
C LEU A 19 26.05 -14.70 7.75
N VAL A 20 26.18 -14.32 9.03
CA VAL A 20 25.14 -14.51 10.03
C VAL A 20 23.90 -13.66 9.69
N LEU A 21 24.09 -12.44 9.20
CA LEU A 21 23.02 -11.56 8.77
C LEU A 21 22.25 -12.18 7.60
N VAL A 22 22.94 -12.64 6.56
CA VAL A 22 22.33 -13.31 5.39
C VAL A 22 21.57 -14.57 5.83
N GLY A 23 22.16 -15.42 6.68
CA GLY A 23 21.49 -16.62 7.16
C GLY A 23 20.26 -16.35 8.05
N ARG A 24 20.12 -15.14 8.62
CA ARG A 24 18.92 -14.70 9.33
C ARG A 24 17.87 -14.08 8.41
N LEU A 25 18.25 -13.60 7.23
CA LEU A 25 17.30 -13.06 6.25
C LEU A 25 16.52 -14.16 5.52
N ASP A 26 17.03 -15.40 5.52
CA ASP A 26 16.37 -16.56 4.92
C ASP A 26 15.20 -17.10 5.76
N SER A 27 15.05 -16.70 7.02
CA SER A 27 13.92 -17.13 7.86
C SER A 27 12.72 -16.21 7.64
N GLU A 28 11.75 -16.61 6.82
CA GLU A 28 10.54 -15.81 6.57
C GLU A 28 9.72 -15.61 7.85
N GLY A 29 9.53 -14.35 8.24
CA GLY A 29 8.64 -13.98 9.33
C GLY A 29 7.17 -14.23 8.95
N ALA A 30 6.36 -14.68 9.91
CA ALA A 30 4.96 -14.99 9.66
C ALA A 30 4.17 -13.76 9.17
N ILE A 31 3.60 -13.85 7.97
CA ILE A 31 2.68 -12.85 7.42
C ILE A 31 1.31 -13.03 8.08
N PRO A 32 0.68 -11.98 8.63
CA PRO A 32 -0.68 -12.05 9.15
C PRO A 32 -1.68 -12.56 8.11
N SER A 33 -2.64 -13.37 8.57
CA SER A 33 -3.73 -13.84 7.72
C SER A 33 -4.51 -12.67 7.14
N HIS A 34 -4.79 -12.74 5.84
CA HIS A 34 -5.51 -11.73 5.07
C HIS A 34 -6.35 -12.40 3.97
N LEU A 35 -7.34 -11.69 3.46
CA LEU A 35 -8.13 -12.13 2.31
C LEU A 35 -7.36 -11.90 1.01
N PRO A 36 -7.48 -12.81 0.02
CA PRO A 36 -6.83 -12.61 -1.26
C PRO A 36 -7.40 -11.37 -1.97
N LEU A 37 -6.54 -10.61 -2.67
CA LEU A 37 -7.01 -9.50 -3.53
C LEU A 37 -7.99 -9.96 -4.62
N ALA A 38 -7.93 -11.24 -5.02
CA ALA A 38 -8.90 -11.82 -5.93
C ALA A 38 -10.35 -11.77 -5.39
N SER A 39 -10.55 -11.68 -4.07
CA SER A 39 -11.86 -11.54 -3.43
C SER A 39 -12.17 -10.10 -3.00
N PHE A 40 -11.45 -9.10 -3.51
CA PHE A 40 -11.72 -7.68 -3.23
C PHE A 40 -13.20 -7.34 -3.48
N PRO A 41 -13.86 -6.52 -2.65
CA PRO A 41 -15.31 -6.35 -2.74
C PRO A 41 -15.74 -5.78 -4.09
N ASP A 42 -16.98 -6.07 -4.48
CA ASP A 42 -17.67 -5.43 -5.60
C ASP A 42 -18.51 -4.22 -5.16
N ARG A 43 -18.62 -3.97 -3.85
CA ARG A 43 -19.30 -2.79 -3.29
C ARG A 43 -18.47 -2.10 -2.23
N VAL A 44 -18.38 -0.78 -2.33
CA VAL A 44 -17.66 0.09 -1.39
C VAL A 44 -18.52 1.31 -1.11
N GLY A 45 -19.21 1.33 0.04
CA GLY A 45 -20.27 2.32 0.29
C GLY A 45 -21.33 2.28 -0.83
N GLU A 46 -21.60 3.43 -1.44
CA GLU A 46 -22.54 3.58 -2.57
C GLU A 46 -21.94 3.15 -3.93
N TRP A 47 -20.65 2.84 -3.99
CA TRP A 47 -19.99 2.48 -5.24
C TRP A 47 -20.20 1.00 -5.56
N THR A 48 -20.59 0.72 -6.80
CA THR A 48 -20.71 -0.64 -7.34
C THR A 48 -19.61 -0.89 -8.37
N GLY A 49 -18.94 -2.04 -8.26
CA GLY A 49 -17.71 -2.38 -8.94
C GLY A 49 -17.87 -3.51 -9.93
N VAL A 50 -17.22 -3.39 -11.09
CA VAL A 50 -17.06 -4.46 -12.07
C VAL A 50 -15.59 -4.81 -12.18
N ARG A 51 -15.25 -6.09 -12.04
CA ARG A 51 -13.87 -6.56 -12.16
C ARG A 51 -13.36 -6.43 -13.59
N LEU A 52 -12.17 -5.89 -13.74
CA LEU A 52 -11.47 -5.81 -15.02
C LEU A 52 -10.30 -6.82 -15.00
N PRO A 53 -10.35 -7.91 -15.76
CA PRO A 53 -9.23 -8.84 -15.83
C PRO A 53 -8.02 -8.18 -16.50
N LEU A 54 -6.84 -8.42 -15.95
CA LEU A 54 -5.59 -8.05 -16.61
C LEU A 54 -5.30 -9.03 -17.74
N ASP A 55 -4.78 -8.50 -18.86
CA ASP A 55 -4.30 -9.33 -19.95
C ASP A 55 -3.10 -10.19 -19.52
N GLN A 56 -2.83 -11.26 -20.28
CA GLN A 56 -1.78 -12.22 -19.92
C GLN A 56 -0.39 -11.59 -19.86
N LYS A 57 -0.07 -10.64 -20.75
CA LYS A 57 1.24 -9.99 -20.79
C LYS A 57 1.43 -9.10 -19.57
N THR A 58 0.43 -8.32 -19.18
CA THR A 58 0.48 -7.49 -17.98
C THR A 58 0.61 -8.34 -16.71
N ARG A 59 -0.13 -9.45 -16.60
CA ARG A 59 0.00 -10.38 -15.46
C ARG A 59 1.39 -10.99 -15.36
N ALA A 60 1.95 -11.44 -16.49
CA ALA A 60 3.29 -12.00 -16.53
C ALA A 60 4.37 -10.96 -16.19
N LEU A 61 4.21 -9.73 -16.67
CA LEU A 61 5.15 -8.63 -16.37
C LEU A 61 5.13 -8.25 -14.88
N LEU A 62 3.94 -8.19 -14.27
CA LEU A 62 3.81 -7.86 -12.84
C LEU A 62 4.36 -8.98 -11.95
N ASN A 63 4.11 -10.24 -12.31
CA ASN A 63 4.52 -11.41 -11.52
C ASN A 63 4.13 -11.32 -10.02
N ALA A 64 2.96 -10.71 -9.76
CA ALA A 64 2.44 -10.47 -8.41
C ALA A 64 1.73 -11.72 -7.85
N ASP A 65 1.77 -11.90 -6.53
CA ASP A 65 1.06 -13.00 -5.83
C ASP A 65 -0.46 -12.79 -5.82
N GLY A 66 -0.89 -11.54 -5.87
CA GLY A 66 -2.30 -11.17 -5.97
C GLY A 66 -2.49 -9.83 -6.64
N TYR A 67 -3.64 -9.66 -7.29
CA TYR A 67 -4.05 -8.36 -7.80
C TYR A 67 -5.56 -8.18 -7.68
N ALA A 68 -5.97 -6.91 -7.64
CA ALA A 68 -7.34 -6.48 -7.78
C ALA A 68 -7.39 -5.37 -8.83
N SER A 69 -8.34 -5.46 -9.75
CA SER A 69 -8.65 -4.39 -10.68
C SER A 69 -10.16 -4.31 -10.83
N VAL A 70 -10.75 -3.21 -10.37
CA VAL A 70 -12.19 -3.04 -10.25
C VAL A 70 -12.55 -1.62 -10.67
N LEU A 71 -13.46 -1.50 -11.63
CA LEU A 71 -14.03 -0.22 -12.05
C LEU A 71 -15.29 0.03 -11.23
N TYR A 72 -15.25 1.05 -10.38
CA TYR A 72 -16.34 1.46 -9.50
C TYR A 72 -17.12 2.63 -10.08
N THR A 73 -18.44 2.59 -9.94
CA THR A 73 -19.35 3.70 -10.29
C THR A 73 -20.32 3.95 -9.15
N ASP A 74 -20.53 5.22 -8.76
CA ASP A 74 -21.56 5.62 -7.78
C ASP A 74 -22.82 6.17 -8.45
N ARG A 75 -22.76 6.53 -9.74
CA ARG A 75 -23.89 7.03 -10.53
C ARG A 75 -23.87 6.48 -11.95
N PRO A 76 -25.04 6.21 -12.56
CA PRO A 76 -25.12 5.89 -13.98
C PRO A 76 -24.54 7.01 -14.85
N GLY A 77 -23.67 6.65 -15.81
CA GLY A 77 -23.08 7.60 -16.76
C GLY A 77 -21.83 8.34 -16.29
N ASP A 78 -21.39 8.15 -15.04
CA ASP A 78 -20.08 8.63 -14.59
C ASP A 78 -18.96 7.76 -15.25
N PRO A 79 -17.84 8.33 -15.73
CA PRO A 79 -16.70 7.57 -16.26
C PRO A 79 -16.14 6.51 -15.31
N GLY A 80 -16.45 6.61 -14.01
CA GLY A 80 -16.07 5.62 -13.01
C GLY A 80 -14.63 5.77 -12.51
N LEU A 81 -14.36 5.10 -11.41
CA LEU A 81 -13.10 5.14 -10.67
C LEU A 81 -12.46 3.75 -10.74
N LEU A 82 -11.26 3.68 -11.29
CA LEU A 82 -10.50 2.44 -11.36
C LEU A 82 -9.70 2.26 -10.08
N PHE A 83 -10.08 1.28 -9.27
CA PHE A 83 -9.24 0.73 -8.22
C PHE A 83 -8.30 -0.32 -8.80
N PHE A 84 -7.02 -0.21 -8.46
CA PHE A 84 -6.00 -1.18 -8.83
C PHE A 84 -5.06 -1.43 -7.67
N SER A 85 -4.78 -2.69 -7.37
CA SER A 85 -3.75 -3.06 -6.41
C SER A 85 -3.04 -4.34 -6.83
N VAL A 86 -1.74 -4.40 -6.54
CA VAL A 86 -0.90 -5.58 -6.66
C VAL A 86 -0.26 -5.86 -5.32
N TYR A 87 -0.16 -7.14 -4.95
CA TYR A 87 0.42 -7.62 -3.71
C TYR A 87 1.53 -8.62 -4.00
N TYR A 88 2.60 -8.50 -3.22
CA TYR A 88 3.73 -9.42 -3.20
C TYR A 88 3.88 -9.95 -1.77
N ALA A 89 3.83 -11.27 -1.61
CA ALA A 89 4.10 -11.95 -0.35
C ALA A 89 5.60 -11.92 -0.02
N GLN A 90 6.44 -11.84 -1.05
CA GLN A 90 7.88 -11.68 -0.91
C GLN A 90 8.40 -10.83 -2.07
N GLN A 91 9.19 -9.81 -1.74
CA GLN A 91 9.87 -8.99 -2.74
C GLN A 91 11.31 -9.49 -2.96
N THR A 92 11.68 -9.72 -4.23
CA THR A 92 13.02 -10.12 -4.69
C THR A 92 13.54 -9.12 -5.75
N ALA A 93 14.75 -9.34 -6.27
CA ALA A 93 15.27 -8.52 -7.37
C ALA A 93 14.38 -8.61 -8.64
N GLU A 94 13.77 -9.77 -8.88
CA GLU A 94 12.92 -10.08 -10.03
C GLU A 94 11.44 -9.80 -9.77
N LYS A 95 11.04 -9.66 -8.51
CA LYS A 95 9.65 -9.54 -8.07
C LYS A 95 9.53 -8.41 -7.06
N ASN A 96 9.33 -7.18 -7.52
CA ASN A 96 9.23 -6.03 -6.63
C ASN A 96 8.15 -5.06 -7.08
N ILE A 97 7.75 -4.17 -6.17
CA ILE A 97 6.79 -3.14 -6.47
C ILE A 97 7.46 -2.03 -7.28
N HIS A 98 7.04 -1.88 -8.54
CA HIS A 98 7.44 -0.75 -9.37
C HIS A 98 6.50 0.46 -9.19
N SER A 99 7.09 1.66 -9.19
CA SER A 99 6.32 2.91 -9.17
C SER A 99 5.51 3.09 -10.45
N PRO A 100 4.22 3.48 -10.36
CA PRO A 100 3.44 3.97 -11.50
C PRO A 100 4.15 5.07 -12.30
N ALA A 101 4.98 5.89 -11.66
CA ALA A 101 5.75 6.93 -12.35
C ALA A 101 6.68 6.36 -13.43
N ASN A 102 7.15 5.11 -13.27
CA ASN A 102 8.01 4.44 -14.24
C ASN A 102 7.19 3.72 -15.33
N CYS A 103 6.03 3.16 -14.98
CA CYS A 103 5.21 2.36 -15.91
C CYS A 103 4.23 3.18 -16.76
N LEU A 104 3.73 4.30 -16.23
CA LEU A 104 2.75 5.14 -16.93
C LEU A 104 3.32 5.75 -18.23
N PRO A 105 4.55 6.31 -18.24
CA PRO A 105 5.17 6.81 -19.48
C PRO A 105 5.31 5.73 -20.55
N SER A 106 5.74 4.52 -20.18
CA SER A 106 5.85 3.39 -21.11
C SER A 106 4.51 2.96 -21.72
N SER A 107 3.39 3.30 -21.08
CA SER A 107 2.03 3.05 -21.56
C SER A 107 1.45 4.22 -22.39
N GLY A 108 2.26 5.25 -22.65
CA GLY A 108 1.90 6.44 -23.42
C GLY A 108 1.26 7.56 -22.62
N TRP A 109 1.30 7.52 -21.29
CA TRP A 109 0.80 8.59 -20.43
C TRP A 109 1.90 9.60 -20.09
N ALA A 110 1.68 10.88 -20.37
CA ALA A 110 2.51 11.97 -19.89
C ALA A 110 2.09 12.37 -18.47
N ILE A 111 3.04 12.57 -17.57
CA ILE A 111 2.78 13.13 -16.24
C ILE A 111 2.79 14.66 -16.36
N LEU A 112 1.63 15.30 -16.21
CA LEU A 112 1.49 16.75 -16.29
C LEU A 112 1.87 17.44 -14.98
N SER A 113 1.52 16.82 -13.86
CA SER A 113 1.87 17.30 -12.53
C SER A 113 1.99 16.14 -11.56
N HIS A 114 2.90 16.30 -10.60
CA HIS A 114 3.11 15.39 -9.47
C HIS A 114 3.19 16.22 -8.21
N LYS A 115 2.49 15.78 -7.16
CA LYS A 115 2.65 16.27 -5.79
C LYS A 115 2.35 15.15 -4.80
N VAL A 116 2.60 15.41 -3.54
CA VAL A 116 2.19 14.55 -2.43
C VAL A 116 1.05 15.25 -1.69
N VAL A 117 0.02 14.50 -1.33
CA VAL A 117 -1.09 14.98 -0.50
C VAL A 117 -1.28 14.03 0.68
N SER A 118 -1.71 14.55 1.83
CA SER A 118 -1.95 13.71 3.00
C SER A 118 -3.44 13.38 3.12
N LEU A 119 -3.77 12.09 3.27
CA LEU A 119 -5.15 11.58 3.33
C LEU A 119 -5.35 10.70 4.59
N PRO A 120 -6.54 10.68 5.20
CA PRO A 120 -6.82 9.89 6.40
C PRO A 120 -7.08 8.40 6.06
N LEU A 121 -6.07 7.70 5.54
CA LEU A 121 -6.22 6.31 5.06
C LEU A 121 -5.87 5.23 6.09
N ASN A 122 -5.23 5.59 7.19
CA ASN A 122 -4.82 4.63 8.23
C ASN A 122 -5.91 4.34 9.26
N GLY A 123 -7.09 4.95 9.14
CA GLY A 123 -8.22 4.73 10.04
C GLY A 123 -8.60 5.98 10.82
N ARG A 124 -9.81 5.96 11.40
CA ARG A 124 -10.37 7.13 12.09
C ARG A 124 -9.54 7.47 13.34
N GLY A 125 -9.11 8.72 13.44
CA GLY A 125 -8.38 9.24 14.60
C GLY A 125 -6.87 9.04 14.56
N LEU A 126 -6.33 8.46 13.49
CA LEU A 126 -4.89 8.37 13.26
C LEU A 126 -4.40 9.49 12.32
N PRO A 127 -3.10 9.85 12.37
CA PRO A 127 -2.56 10.94 11.55
C PRO A 127 -2.71 10.64 10.05
N PRO A 128 -3.02 11.63 9.20
CA PRO A 128 -3.05 11.43 7.75
C PRO A 128 -1.74 10.85 7.21
N VAL A 129 -1.83 10.09 6.12
CA VAL A 129 -0.69 9.46 5.45
C VAL A 129 -0.48 10.07 4.08
N ASP A 130 0.79 10.15 3.67
CA ASP A 130 1.17 10.73 2.39
C ASP A 130 0.87 9.78 1.24
N VAL A 131 0.22 10.30 0.20
CA VAL A 131 -0.04 9.62 -1.07
C VAL A 131 0.47 10.46 -2.24
N ASN A 132 0.90 9.80 -3.31
CA ASN A 132 1.20 10.50 -4.55
C ASN A 132 -0.08 10.94 -5.22
N TYR A 133 -0.02 12.12 -5.81
CA TYR A 133 -1.06 12.74 -6.60
C TYR A 133 -0.46 13.09 -7.96
N ASN A 134 -0.94 12.43 -9.01
CA ASN A 134 -0.48 12.64 -10.37
C ASN A 134 -1.63 13.01 -11.28
N VAL A 135 -1.50 14.11 -12.02
CA VAL A 135 -2.36 14.36 -13.18
C VAL A 135 -1.63 13.84 -14.40
N ILE A 136 -2.23 12.89 -15.11
CA ILE A 136 -1.65 12.27 -16.30
C ILE A 136 -2.51 12.54 -17.53
N GLN A 137 -1.88 12.52 -18.71
CA GLN A 137 -2.55 12.76 -19.98
C GLN A 137 -2.10 11.79 -21.08
N LYS A 138 -3.05 11.33 -21.90
CA LYS A 138 -2.81 10.58 -23.13
C LYS A 138 -3.74 11.09 -24.22
N GLY A 139 -3.18 11.79 -25.22
CA GLY A 139 -4.00 12.49 -26.21
C GLY A 139 -4.88 13.56 -25.54
N LEU A 140 -6.20 13.44 -25.69
CA LEU A 140 -7.18 14.33 -25.05
C LEU A 140 -7.63 13.83 -23.67
N GLU A 141 -7.31 12.60 -23.30
CA GLU A 141 -7.71 12.00 -22.04
C GLU A 141 -6.81 12.49 -20.91
N LYS A 142 -7.42 12.99 -19.82
CA LYS A 142 -6.74 13.30 -18.57
C LYS A 142 -7.28 12.43 -17.45
N GLN A 143 -6.39 11.97 -16.58
CA GLN A 143 -6.76 11.23 -15.38
C GLN A 143 -6.06 11.83 -14.16
N LEU A 144 -6.76 11.81 -13.04
CA LEU A 144 -6.13 11.93 -11.74
C LEU A 144 -5.77 10.52 -11.27
N VAL A 145 -4.57 10.38 -10.69
CA VAL A 145 -4.08 9.12 -10.15
C VAL A 145 -3.56 9.38 -8.74
N LEU A 146 -4.18 8.72 -7.77
CA LEU A 146 -3.67 8.61 -6.41
C LEU A 146 -3.01 7.25 -6.23
N TYR A 147 -1.81 7.21 -5.68
CA TYR A 147 -1.18 5.94 -5.33
C TYR A 147 -0.24 6.03 -4.14
N TRP A 148 -0.11 4.91 -3.45
CA TRP A 148 0.79 4.74 -2.31
C TRP A 148 1.24 3.29 -2.22
N TYR A 149 2.28 3.09 -1.43
CA TYR A 149 2.78 1.78 -1.05
C TYR A 149 2.26 1.48 0.35
N GLN A 150 1.87 0.23 0.56
CA GLN A 150 1.43 -0.26 1.86
C GLN A 150 2.19 -1.53 2.18
N GLU A 151 3.08 -1.45 3.16
CA GLU A 151 4.00 -2.52 3.50
C GLU A 151 4.02 -2.72 5.01
N ARG A 152 3.65 -3.91 5.49
CA ARG A 152 3.78 -4.34 6.89
C ARG A 152 3.21 -3.34 7.92
N GLY A 153 2.14 -2.63 7.54
CA GLY A 153 1.48 -1.61 8.36
C GLY A 153 1.92 -0.16 8.12
N HIS A 154 2.95 0.06 7.29
CA HIS A 154 3.39 1.38 6.86
C HIS A 154 2.71 1.79 5.55
N ILE A 155 2.17 3.01 5.51
CA ILE A 155 1.68 3.65 4.29
C ILE A 155 2.60 4.81 3.94
N PHE A 156 3.08 4.86 2.71
CA PHE A 156 3.97 5.92 2.26
C PHE A 156 3.84 6.21 0.76
N ALA A 157 4.10 7.46 0.38
CA ALA A 157 4.12 7.90 -1.02
C ALA A 157 5.47 7.61 -1.71
N ASN A 158 6.58 7.63 -0.97
CA ASN A 158 7.91 7.61 -1.59
C ASN A 158 8.50 6.19 -1.66
N GLU A 159 8.80 5.70 -2.86
CA GLU A 159 9.48 4.42 -3.11
C GLU A 159 10.82 4.30 -2.35
N TYR A 160 11.56 5.40 -2.18
CA TYR A 160 12.81 5.41 -1.42
C TYR A 160 12.60 5.21 0.07
N ARG A 161 11.50 5.74 0.64
CA ARG A 161 11.13 5.42 2.03
C ARG A 161 10.72 3.96 2.14
N GLY A 162 10.05 3.42 1.12
CA GLY A 162 9.78 1.99 1.02
C GLY A 162 11.02 1.14 1.05
N ARG A 163 12.07 1.51 0.31
CA ARG A 163 13.36 0.82 0.36
C ARG A 163 14.00 0.84 1.75
N VAL A 164 13.94 1.96 2.47
CA VAL A 164 14.47 2.05 3.85
C VAL A 164 13.69 1.13 4.78
N TYR A 165 12.35 1.19 4.75
CA TYR A 165 11.50 0.30 5.55
C TYR A 165 11.69 -1.17 5.17
N LEU A 166 11.86 -1.50 3.90
CA LEU A 166 12.13 -2.85 3.45
C LEU A 166 13.44 -3.38 4.04
N ILE A 167 14.50 -2.56 4.08
CA ILE A 167 15.77 -2.95 4.70
C ILE A 167 15.59 -3.12 6.21
N GLU A 168 14.97 -2.15 6.89
CA GLU A 168 14.74 -2.22 8.35
C GLU A 168 13.87 -3.44 8.73
N ASP A 169 12.78 -3.66 8.02
CA ASP A 169 11.83 -4.74 8.28
C ASP A 169 12.39 -6.11 7.89
N ALA A 170 13.19 -6.22 6.82
CA ALA A 170 13.88 -7.46 6.50
C ALA A 170 14.83 -7.86 7.64
N LEU A 171 15.50 -6.87 8.27
CA LEU A 171 16.41 -7.09 9.38
C LEU A 171 15.69 -7.38 10.71
N LEU A 172 14.54 -6.73 10.97
CA LEU A 172 13.84 -6.78 12.26
C LEU A 172 12.65 -7.75 12.30
N LEU A 173 11.90 -7.85 11.21
CA LEU A 173 10.66 -8.60 11.08
C LEU A 173 10.80 -9.82 10.15
N HIS A 174 11.90 -9.90 9.40
CA HIS A 174 12.14 -10.91 8.38
C HIS A 174 11.01 -11.02 7.34
N ARG A 175 10.43 -9.88 6.97
CA ARG A 175 9.32 -9.79 6.01
C ARG A 175 9.59 -8.69 4.98
N THR A 176 9.27 -8.96 3.73
CA THR A 176 9.34 -7.98 2.62
C THR A 176 8.01 -7.84 1.87
N ASP A 177 6.92 -8.39 2.41
CA ASP A 177 5.61 -8.33 1.79
C ASP A 177 5.06 -6.91 1.71
N GLY A 178 4.33 -6.63 0.64
CA GLY A 178 3.88 -5.28 0.35
C GLY A 178 2.89 -5.20 -0.80
N ALA A 179 2.15 -4.09 -0.84
CA ALA A 179 1.22 -3.80 -1.92
C ALA A 179 1.43 -2.39 -2.47
N LEU A 180 1.20 -2.24 -3.78
CA LEU A 180 0.88 -0.96 -4.38
C LEU A 180 -0.63 -0.82 -4.40
N VAL A 181 -1.13 0.34 -3.97
CA VAL A 181 -2.55 0.69 -4.11
C VAL A 181 -2.64 1.92 -4.98
N ARG A 182 -3.54 1.88 -5.96
CA ARG A 182 -3.79 2.96 -6.90
C ARG A 182 -5.28 3.14 -7.10
N VAL A 183 -5.70 4.39 -7.08
CA VAL A 183 -7.01 4.84 -7.53
C VAL A 183 -6.79 5.81 -8.68
N SER A 184 -7.58 5.69 -9.74
CA SER A 184 -7.51 6.62 -10.87
C SER A 184 -8.88 6.88 -11.47
N MET A 185 -9.16 8.14 -11.80
CA MET A 185 -10.43 8.57 -12.35
C MET A 185 -10.21 9.57 -13.50
N PRO A 186 -10.97 9.48 -14.61
CA PRO A 186 -10.94 10.48 -15.67
C PRO A 186 -11.36 11.87 -15.18
N VAL A 187 -10.63 12.89 -15.63
CA VAL A 187 -10.94 14.29 -15.32
C VAL A 187 -11.93 14.81 -16.36
N THR A 188 -13.21 14.92 -15.99
CA THR A 188 -14.27 15.40 -16.88
C THR A 188 -14.51 16.91 -16.78
N HIS A 189 -14.60 17.43 -15.55
CA HIS A 189 -14.85 18.86 -15.29
C HIS A 189 -13.59 19.56 -14.79
N SER A 190 -13.07 19.12 -13.65
CA SER A 190 -11.85 19.67 -13.05
C SER A 190 -11.10 18.62 -12.24
N VAL A 191 -9.80 18.83 -12.09
CA VAL A 191 -8.95 17.95 -11.27
C VAL A 191 -9.38 18.03 -9.80
N GLU A 192 -9.81 19.19 -9.31
CA GLU A 192 -10.26 19.36 -7.92
C GLU A 192 -11.54 18.55 -7.63
N GLU A 193 -12.52 18.60 -8.52
CA GLU A 193 -13.75 17.81 -8.37
C GLU A 193 -13.45 16.30 -8.42
N THR A 194 -12.58 15.89 -9.35
CA THR A 194 -12.12 14.50 -9.47
C THR A 194 -11.46 14.04 -8.16
N PHE A 195 -10.59 14.86 -7.58
CA PHE A 195 -9.95 14.57 -6.30
C PHE A 195 -10.96 14.43 -5.15
N LYS A 196 -11.98 15.28 -5.08
CA LYS A 196 -13.05 15.16 -4.07
C LYS A 196 -13.82 13.84 -4.21
N LYS A 197 -14.05 13.36 -5.45
CA LYS A 197 -14.67 12.05 -5.70
C LYS A 197 -13.77 10.89 -5.27
N GLU A 198 -12.50 10.91 -5.64
CA GLU A 198 -11.53 9.88 -5.23
C GLU A 198 -11.34 9.85 -3.70
N ALA A 199 -11.23 11.01 -3.05
CA ALA A 199 -11.12 11.11 -1.60
C ALA A 199 -12.34 10.50 -0.88
N ARG A 200 -13.56 10.80 -1.34
CA ARG A 200 -14.80 10.19 -0.81
C ARG A 200 -14.83 8.67 -1.00
N PHE A 201 -14.35 8.17 -2.13
CA PHE A 201 -14.21 6.72 -2.33
C PHE A 201 -13.20 6.13 -1.33
N LEU A 202 -12.05 6.77 -1.16
CA LEU A 202 -11.00 6.33 -0.25
C LEU A 202 -11.44 6.32 1.23
N GLU A 203 -12.31 7.23 1.65
CA GLU A 203 -12.91 7.21 3.00
C GLU A 203 -13.71 5.93 3.28
N ASN A 204 -14.39 5.39 2.26
CA ASN A 204 -15.15 4.14 2.36
C ASN A 204 -14.27 2.90 2.15
N LEU A 205 -13.20 3.04 1.37
CA LEU A 205 -12.26 1.97 1.07
C LEU A 205 -11.30 1.68 2.23
N SER A 206 -10.79 2.73 2.89
CA SER A 206 -9.70 2.62 3.85
C SER A 206 -9.97 1.62 5.00
N PRO A 207 -11.19 1.51 5.56
CA PRO A 207 -11.46 0.53 6.62
C PRO A 207 -11.44 -0.92 6.12
N LEU A 208 -11.56 -1.14 4.80
CA LEU A 208 -11.56 -2.47 4.19
C LEU A 208 -10.16 -2.93 3.82
N LEU A 209 -9.24 -2.01 3.48
CA LEU A 209 -7.92 -2.35 2.96
C LEU A 209 -7.10 -3.25 3.88
N GLY A 210 -7.18 -3.04 5.20
CA GLY A 210 -6.45 -3.85 6.18
C GLY A 210 -6.84 -5.34 6.22
N ARG A 211 -7.99 -5.71 5.62
CA ARG A 211 -8.39 -7.11 5.46
C ARG A 211 -7.70 -7.81 4.29
N TYR A 212 -7.20 -7.04 3.32
CA TYR A 212 -6.62 -7.55 2.08
C TYR A 212 -5.11 -7.33 1.98
N ILE A 213 -4.59 -6.31 2.67
CA ILE A 213 -3.17 -5.98 2.71
C ILE A 213 -2.70 -6.16 4.15
N PRO A 214 -1.78 -7.11 4.42
CA PRO A 214 -1.29 -7.38 5.78
C PRO A 214 -0.73 -6.14 6.48
N GLY A 215 -1.14 -5.96 7.72
CA GLY A 215 -0.59 -4.96 8.62
C GLY A 215 0.69 -5.42 9.31
N SER A 216 1.06 -4.70 10.38
CA SER A 216 2.13 -5.13 11.27
C SER A 216 1.71 -6.40 12.02
N SER A 217 2.68 -7.27 12.32
CA SER A 217 2.48 -8.48 13.12
C SER A 217 2.37 -8.19 14.63
N ARG A 218 2.49 -6.92 15.05
CA ARG A 218 2.20 -6.51 16.42
C ARG A 218 0.70 -6.44 16.61
N PRO A 219 0.15 -6.96 17.73
CA PRO A 219 -1.23 -6.66 18.09
C PRO A 219 -1.37 -5.14 18.09
N VAL A 220 -2.26 -4.62 17.25
CA VAL A 220 -2.79 -3.28 17.49
C VAL A 220 -3.47 -3.42 18.84
N GLU A 221 -2.86 -2.87 19.88
CA GLU A 221 -3.53 -2.67 21.15
C GLU A 221 -4.64 -1.66 20.86
N VAL A 222 -5.79 -2.18 20.43
CA VAL A 222 -7.03 -1.45 20.39
C VAL A 222 -7.27 -1.12 21.85
N ALA A 223 -6.93 0.11 22.22
CA ALA A 223 -7.26 0.67 23.52
C ALA A 223 -8.78 0.60 23.66
N ALA A 224 -9.26 -0.52 24.20
CA ALA A 224 -10.61 -0.68 24.68
C ALA A 224 -10.73 0.28 25.86
N ARG A 225 -11.10 1.53 25.59
CA ARG A 225 -11.72 2.37 26.60
C ARG A 225 -13.08 1.76 26.88
N SER A 226 -13.10 0.74 27.73
CA SER A 226 -14.28 0.31 28.44
C SER A 226 -14.75 1.51 29.27
N GLY A 227 -15.80 2.17 28.79
CA GLY A 227 -16.60 3.04 29.61
C GLY A 227 -17.24 2.20 30.70
N GLN A 228 -16.62 2.17 31.89
CA GLN A 228 -17.37 1.96 33.12
C GLN A 228 -18.13 3.24 33.41
N VAL A 229 -19.36 3.29 32.91
CA VAL A 229 -20.39 4.18 33.44
C VAL A 229 -20.73 3.65 34.83
N ASN A 230 -20.30 4.37 35.87
CA ASN A 230 -20.80 4.19 37.22
C ASN A 230 -22.29 4.51 37.22
N LEU A 231 -23.13 3.47 37.19
CA LEU A 231 -24.52 3.55 37.64
C LEU A 231 -24.56 3.07 39.08
N ALA A 232 -24.41 4.01 40.01
CA ALA A 232 -24.82 3.84 41.39
C ALA A 232 -25.80 4.97 41.71
N GLY A 233 -27.08 4.67 41.58
CA GLY A 233 -28.20 5.56 41.89
C GLY A 233 -29.51 4.77 41.97
N GLY A 234 -30.02 4.62 43.19
CA GLY A 234 -31.34 4.10 43.56
C GLY A 234 -31.34 2.63 44.03
N ASP A 235 -31.99 2.21 45.12
CA ASP A 235 -32.86 2.88 46.09
C ASP A 235 -33.07 1.97 47.33
N HIS A 236 -33.14 2.60 48.53
CA HIS A 236 -34.05 2.33 49.68
C HIS A 236 -34.01 0.98 50.45
N PRO A 237 -34.45 0.95 51.74
CA PRO A 237 -35.32 1.88 52.48
C PRO A 237 -34.61 2.89 53.38
#